data_AF-A0A382XQG9-F1
#
_entry.id   AF-A0A382XQG9-F1
#
_cell.length_a   1.000
_cell.length_b   1.000
_cell.length_c   1.000
_cell.angle_alpha   90.00
_cell.angle_beta   90.00
_cell.angle_gamma   90.00
#
_symmetry.space_group_name_H-M   'P 1'
#
loop_
_entity.id
_entity.type
_entity.pdbx_description
1 polymer ?
#
loop_
_entity_poly.entity_id
_entity_poly.type
_entity_poly.pdbx_seq_one_letter_code
_entity_poly.pdbx_strand_id
1 'polypeptide(L)'
;MFRVDPLIVHYPVRIREVTIGVILFLTFLFYFFPRFLGEGQKTNFSVIDEIETFDIPQTEQIKIPEPPARPSVPIASEDEFFDEDITIEDTDFDDFEDWDTPPPPPSEGPNVKFIPYDKPPKPTLPIKPIYPEIAQEAGIEGTVYIQFFINNKGIVTEAWVQKGIPNTGLNEA
;
A
#
# COMPACT_ATOMS: atom_id res chain seq x y z
N MET A 1 39.39 -77.55 16.80
CA MET A 1 37.96 -77.69 16.40
C MET A 1 37.38 -76.30 16.28
N PHE A 2 37.20 -75.79 15.07
CA PHE A 2 36.69 -74.43 14.85
C PHE A 2 35.19 -74.42 15.15
N ARG A 3 34.77 -73.67 16.18
CA ARG A 3 33.35 -73.42 16.45
C ARG A 3 32.83 -72.54 15.32
N VAL A 4 32.03 -73.11 14.43
CA VAL A 4 31.38 -72.34 13.36
C VAL A 4 30.34 -71.44 14.03
N ASP A 5 30.43 -70.14 13.77
CA ASP A 5 29.54 -69.16 14.37
C ASP A 5 28.10 -69.41 13.86
N PRO A 6 27.14 -69.71 14.75
CA PRO A 6 25.76 -70.02 14.37
C PRO A 6 25.06 -68.85 13.69
N LEU A 7 25.60 -67.64 13.77
CA LEU A 7 25.11 -66.45 13.07
C LEU A 7 25.35 -66.53 11.55
N ILE A 8 26.47 -67.12 11.13
CA ILE A 8 26.87 -67.20 9.70
C ILE A 8 26.11 -68.34 9.00
N VAL A 9 25.91 -69.46 9.69
CA VAL A 9 25.26 -70.66 9.13
C VAL A 9 23.80 -70.38 8.71
N HIS A 10 23.08 -69.57 9.49
CA HIS A 10 21.68 -69.23 9.20
C HIS A 10 21.47 -67.81 8.66
N TYR A 11 22.56 -67.11 8.33
CA TYR A 11 22.52 -65.74 7.81
C TYR A 11 21.58 -65.54 6.60
N PRO A 12 21.61 -66.37 5.54
CA PRO A 12 20.78 -66.15 4.36
C PRO A 12 19.29 -66.39 4.60
N VAL A 13 18.92 -67.17 5.62
CA VAL A 13 17.52 -67.42 5.99
C VAL A 13 17.01 -66.29 6.89
N ARG A 14 17.79 -65.89 7.90
CA ARG A 14 17.43 -64.79 8.80
C ARG A 14 17.24 -63.46 8.08
N ILE A 15 18.10 -63.14 7.09
CA ILE A 15 17.95 -61.88 6.36
C ILE A 15 16.64 -61.83 5.57
N ARG A 16 16.16 -62.97 5.05
CA ARG A 16 14.88 -63.06 4.33
C ARG A 16 13.68 -62.92 5.26
N GLU A 17 13.74 -63.55 6.43
CA GLU A 17 12.70 -63.42 7.47
C GLU A 17 12.63 -61.98 8.00
N VAL A 18 13.78 -61.34 8.24
CA VAL A 18 13.85 -59.96 8.70
C VAL A 18 13.35 -58.98 7.63
N THR A 19 13.70 -59.15 6.36
CA THR A 19 13.21 -58.25 5.30
C THR A 19 11.71 -58.37 5.10
N ILE A 20 11.16 -59.59 5.12
CA ILE A 20 9.70 -59.81 5.07
C ILE A 20 9.02 -59.19 6.31
N GLY A 21 9.60 -59.37 7.50
CA GLY A 21 9.10 -58.78 8.74
C GLY A 21 9.08 -57.25 8.72
N VAL A 22 10.14 -56.62 8.22
CA VAL A 22 10.24 -55.15 8.09
C VAL A 22 9.22 -54.60 7.09
N ILE A 23 9.04 -55.27 5.95
CA ILE A 23 8.05 -54.86 4.95
C ILE A 23 6.64 -54.99 5.53
N LEU A 24 6.31 -56.12 6.16
CA LEU A 24 5.01 -56.29 6.82
C LEU A 24 4.78 -55.27 7.93
N PHE A 25 5.78 -55.01 8.75
CA PHE A 25 5.71 -54.02 9.83
C PHE A 25 5.46 -52.60 9.28
N LEU A 26 6.16 -52.20 8.21
CA LEU A 26 5.90 -50.91 7.55
C LEU A 26 4.50 -50.86 6.94
N THR A 27 4.06 -51.91 6.24
CA THR A 27 2.69 -51.94 5.69
C THR A 27 1.63 -51.89 6.79
N PHE A 28 1.87 -52.52 7.93
CA PHE A 28 1.00 -52.48 9.09
C PHE A 28 1.00 -51.10 9.74
N LEU A 29 2.16 -50.44 9.87
CA LEU A 29 2.24 -49.05 10.33
C LEU A 29 1.43 -48.12 9.43
N PHE A 30 1.58 -48.21 8.10
CA PHE A 30 0.79 -47.39 7.18
C PHE A 30 -0.72 -47.72 7.22
N TYR A 31 -1.08 -48.98 7.44
CA TYR A 31 -2.48 -49.42 7.57
C TYR A 31 -3.12 -49.02 8.90
N PHE A 32 -2.35 -49.01 10.01
CA PHE A 32 -2.82 -48.68 11.36
C PHE A 32 -2.70 -47.18 11.68
N PHE A 33 -1.81 -46.46 10.97
CA PHE A 33 -1.72 -45.00 10.95
C PHE A 33 -2.25 -44.39 9.63
N PRO A 34 -3.45 -44.75 9.11
CA PRO A 34 -3.96 -44.23 7.83
C PRO A 34 -4.51 -42.79 7.96
N ARG A 35 -4.20 -42.08 9.05
CA ARG A 35 -4.77 -40.77 9.38
C ARG A 35 -3.78 -39.68 9.77
N PHE A 36 -2.47 -39.94 9.85
CA PHE A 36 -1.51 -38.87 10.19
C PHE A 36 -1.18 -37.92 9.00
N LEU A 37 -1.69 -38.22 7.80
CA LEU A 37 -1.82 -37.26 6.69
C LEU A 37 -3.30 -36.88 6.44
N GLY A 38 -4.18 -37.16 7.41
CA GLY A 38 -5.56 -36.70 7.38
C GLY A 38 -5.55 -35.19 7.61
N GLU A 39 -5.77 -34.46 6.51
CA GLU A 39 -6.17 -33.05 6.52
C GLU A 39 -5.18 -32.16 7.29
N GLY A 40 -4.15 -31.67 6.58
CA GLY A 40 -3.59 -30.37 6.94
C GLY A 40 -4.78 -29.43 7.09
N GLN A 41 -5.08 -29.07 8.34
CA GLN A 41 -6.29 -28.41 8.75
C GLN A 41 -6.60 -27.36 7.69
N LYS A 42 -7.71 -27.53 6.97
CA LYS A 42 -8.39 -26.36 6.43
C LYS A 42 -8.83 -25.62 7.67
N THR A 43 -7.93 -24.79 8.20
CA THR A 43 -8.28 -23.71 9.10
C THR A 43 -9.14 -22.80 8.23
N ASN A 44 -10.41 -23.16 8.10
CA ASN A 44 -11.45 -22.19 7.86
C ASN A 44 -11.42 -21.34 9.12
N PHE A 45 -10.48 -20.39 9.16
CA PHE A 45 -10.58 -19.21 9.99
C PHE A 45 -11.84 -18.52 9.46
N SER A 46 -12.99 -18.95 9.98
CA SER A 46 -14.08 -18.03 10.21
C SER A 46 -13.54 -17.10 11.27
N VAL A 47 -12.82 -16.07 10.81
CA VAL A 47 -12.70 -14.84 11.58
C VAL A 47 -14.15 -14.38 11.69
N ILE A 48 -14.80 -14.79 12.77
CA ILE A 48 -15.97 -14.10 13.26
C ILE A 48 -15.38 -12.77 13.71
N ASP A 49 -15.37 -11.79 12.80
CA ASP A 49 -15.17 -10.40 13.18
C ASP A 49 -16.34 -10.07 14.10
N GLU A 50 -16.09 -10.19 15.41
CA GLU A 50 -16.98 -9.69 16.44
C GLU A 50 -16.90 -8.17 16.34
N ILE A 51 -17.79 -7.60 15.51
CA ILE A 51 -17.91 -6.17 15.31
C ILE A 51 -18.43 -5.59 16.63
N GLU A 52 -17.51 -5.15 17.49
CA GLU A 52 -17.84 -4.37 18.68
C GLU A 52 -18.48 -3.05 18.22
N THR A 53 -19.80 -2.96 18.36
CA THR A 53 -20.55 -1.75 18.01
C THR A 53 -20.29 -0.70 19.08
N PHE A 54 -19.30 0.15 18.83
CA PHE A 54 -19.03 1.33 19.63
C PHE A 54 -19.99 2.46 19.23
N ASP A 55 -20.93 2.81 20.11
CA ASP A 55 -21.85 3.93 19.89
C ASP A 55 -21.10 5.26 20.02
N ILE A 56 -20.85 5.91 18.87
CA ILE A 56 -20.24 7.23 18.82
C ILE A 56 -21.26 8.23 19.40
N PRO A 57 -20.93 8.97 20.47
CA PRO A 57 -21.84 9.97 21.00
C PRO A 57 -22.14 11.02 19.93
N GLN A 58 -23.37 11.53 19.90
CA GLN A 58 -23.79 12.55 18.94
C GLN A 58 -22.82 13.75 19.00
N THR A 59 -22.19 14.06 17.88
CA THR A 59 -21.31 15.23 17.80
C THR A 59 -22.16 16.49 17.81
N GLU A 60 -21.89 17.41 18.75
CA GLU A 60 -22.51 18.72 18.71
C GLU A 60 -21.93 19.51 17.55
N GLN A 61 -22.73 19.63 16.48
CA GLN A 61 -22.34 20.45 15.35
C GLN A 61 -22.34 21.91 15.79
N ILE A 62 -21.14 22.48 15.96
CA ILE A 62 -20.96 23.91 16.20
C ILE A 62 -21.59 24.63 15.02
N LYS A 63 -22.77 25.23 15.22
CA LYS A 63 -23.38 26.09 14.22
C LYS A 63 -22.46 27.28 14.04
N ILE A 64 -21.82 27.33 12.88
CA ILE A 64 -21.10 28.52 12.43
C ILE A 64 -22.12 29.67 12.53
N PRO A 65 -21.76 30.79 13.18
CA PRO A 65 -22.66 31.93 13.28
C PRO A 65 -23.14 32.30 11.87
N GLU A 66 -24.40 32.70 11.75
CA GLU A 66 -24.97 33.07 10.45
C GLU A 66 -24.02 34.06 9.76
N PRO A 67 -23.73 33.85 8.46
CA PRO A 67 -22.85 34.74 7.72
C PRO A 67 -23.32 36.18 7.92
N PRO A 68 -22.42 37.14 8.17
CA PRO A 68 -22.82 38.52 8.30
C PRO A 68 -23.65 38.91 7.07
N ALA A 69 -24.69 39.70 7.30
CA ALA A 69 -25.56 40.15 6.23
C ALA A 69 -24.70 40.77 5.13
N ARG A 70 -24.89 40.31 3.90
CA ARG A 70 -24.18 40.86 2.74
C ARG A 70 -24.47 42.36 2.72
N PRO A 71 -23.46 43.23 2.61
CA PRO A 71 -23.72 44.66 2.45
C PRO A 71 -24.67 44.82 1.27
N SER A 72 -25.71 45.63 1.44
CA SER A 72 -26.64 45.92 0.35
C SER A 72 -25.86 46.49 -0.82
N VAL A 73 -25.94 45.81 -1.95
CA VAL A 73 -25.40 46.34 -3.21
C VAL A 73 -26.09 47.70 -3.43
N PRO A 74 -25.32 48.77 -3.68
CA PRO A 74 -25.91 50.06 -3.98
C PRO A 74 -26.80 49.90 -5.22
N ILE A 75 -28.09 50.22 -5.06
CA ILE A 75 -29.01 50.39 -6.16
C ILE A 75 -28.57 51.65 -6.90
N ALA A 76 -28.31 51.53 -8.20
CA ALA A 76 -28.10 52.69 -9.05
C ALA A 76 -29.32 53.60 -8.94
N SER A 77 -29.13 54.85 -8.55
CA SER A 77 -30.21 55.83 -8.59
C SER A 77 -30.55 56.13 -10.05
N GLU A 78 -31.84 56.16 -10.36
CA GLU A 78 -32.39 56.58 -11.65
C GLU A 78 -32.38 58.12 -11.77
N ASP A 79 -31.35 58.79 -11.24
CA ASP A 79 -31.26 60.24 -11.32
C ASP A 79 -31.03 60.63 -12.79
N GLU A 80 -32.01 61.26 -13.41
CA GLU A 80 -32.00 61.76 -14.81
C GLU A 80 -31.02 62.95 -15.01
N PHE A 81 -30.05 63.12 -14.11
CA PHE A 81 -29.05 64.19 -14.09
C PHE A 81 -27.62 63.64 -14.24
N PHE A 82 -27.47 62.58 -15.04
CA PHE A 82 -26.17 62.23 -15.61
C PHE A 82 -26.15 62.80 -17.03
N ASP A 83 -25.21 63.72 -17.26
CA ASP A 83 -25.12 64.58 -18.44
C ASP A 83 -25.30 63.83 -19.77
N GLU A 84 -26.21 64.32 -20.61
CA GLU A 84 -26.55 63.84 -21.96
C GLU A 84 -25.42 63.99 -23.01
N ASP A 85 -24.15 64.11 -22.60
CA ASP A 85 -23.01 64.23 -23.53
C ASP A 85 -21.75 63.55 -22.97
N ILE A 86 -21.83 62.23 -22.74
CA ILE A 86 -20.64 61.38 -22.74
C ILE A 86 -20.52 60.78 -24.13
N THR A 87 -19.69 61.41 -24.97
CA THR A 87 -19.35 60.88 -26.30
C THR A 87 -18.46 59.66 -26.10
N ILE A 88 -19.07 58.48 -26.05
CA ILE A 88 -18.35 57.21 -26.10
C ILE A 88 -17.86 57.09 -27.54
N GLU A 89 -16.56 57.29 -27.76
CA GLU A 89 -15.93 56.99 -29.06
C GLU A 89 -16.23 55.54 -29.44
N ASP A 90 -16.52 55.28 -30.72
CA ASP A 90 -16.85 53.95 -31.24
C ASP A 90 -15.73 52.96 -30.89
N THR A 91 -15.93 52.17 -29.83
CA THR A 91 -15.04 51.09 -29.44
C THR A 91 -15.29 49.90 -30.36
N ASP A 92 -14.79 49.98 -31.58
CA ASP A 92 -14.79 48.84 -32.51
C ASP A 92 -13.94 47.70 -31.91
N PHE A 93 -14.50 46.49 -31.93
CA PHE A 93 -13.91 45.30 -31.32
C PHE A 93 -12.66 44.77 -32.06
N ASP A 94 -12.28 45.41 -33.18
CA ASP A 94 -11.17 44.98 -34.04
C ASP A 94 -9.79 45.26 -33.43
N ASP A 95 -9.69 46.17 -32.45
CA ASP A 95 -8.44 46.52 -31.73
C ASP A 95 -8.20 45.67 -30.47
N PHE A 96 -9.10 44.73 -30.14
CA PHE A 96 -8.89 43.77 -29.07
C PHE A 96 -8.04 42.61 -29.59
N GLU A 97 -6.72 42.81 -29.71
CA GLU A 97 -5.77 41.71 -29.96
C GLU A 97 -5.99 40.60 -28.93
N ASP A 98 -6.12 39.36 -29.42
CA ASP A 98 -6.23 38.14 -28.62
C ASP A 98 -5.17 38.17 -27.52
N TRP A 99 -5.60 38.49 -26.31
CA TRP A 99 -4.74 38.58 -25.16
C TRP A 99 -4.08 37.21 -24.99
N ASP A 100 -2.78 37.12 -25.27
CA ASP A 100 -2.02 35.87 -25.30
C ASP A 100 -2.36 35.05 -24.06
N THR A 101 -2.99 33.90 -24.28
CA THR A 101 -3.35 33.00 -23.18
C THR A 101 -2.10 32.74 -22.34
N PRO A 102 -2.18 32.86 -21.00
CA PRO A 102 -1.02 32.59 -20.16
C PRO A 102 -0.44 31.23 -20.53
N PRO A 103 0.90 31.10 -20.60
CA PRO A 103 1.54 29.87 -21.05
C PRO A 103 0.97 28.68 -20.24
N PRO A 104 0.71 27.54 -20.91
CA PRO A 104 0.15 26.38 -20.24
C PRO A 104 1.02 26.03 -19.02
N PRO A 105 0.42 25.66 -17.88
CA PRO A 105 1.18 25.32 -16.69
C PRO A 105 2.20 24.23 -17.04
N PRO A 106 3.42 24.31 -16.49
CA PRO A 106 4.47 23.33 -16.78
C PRO A 106 3.93 21.93 -16.47
N SER A 107 4.06 21.01 -17.42
CA SER A 107 3.59 19.62 -17.35
C SER A 107 4.41 18.75 -16.36
N GLU A 108 5.07 19.37 -15.39
CA GLU A 108 5.83 18.72 -14.32
C GLU A 108 4.94 18.39 -13.12
N GLY A 109 3.74 17.87 -13.39
CA GLY A 109 2.98 17.17 -12.36
C GLY A 109 3.73 15.89 -11.98
N PRO A 110 3.75 15.47 -10.70
CA PRO A 110 4.32 14.19 -10.33
C PRO A 110 3.65 13.09 -11.17
N ASN A 111 4.44 12.25 -11.85
CA ASN A 111 3.94 11.19 -12.72
C ASN A 111 3.34 10.05 -11.88
N VAL A 112 2.20 10.30 -11.25
CA VAL A 112 1.47 9.31 -10.46
C VAL A 112 0.59 8.51 -11.41
N LYS A 113 1.17 7.49 -12.03
CA LYS A 113 0.41 6.53 -12.86
C LYS A 113 -0.39 5.61 -11.96
N PHE A 114 -1.68 5.86 -11.79
CA PHE A 114 -2.56 4.96 -11.05
C PHE A 114 -2.80 3.67 -11.86
N ILE A 115 -2.36 2.53 -11.33
CA ILE A 115 -2.59 1.21 -11.90
C ILE A 115 -3.61 0.51 -11.02
N PRO A 116 -4.85 0.25 -11.49
CA PRO A 116 -5.84 -0.45 -10.69
C PRO A 116 -5.38 -1.89 -10.42
N TYR A 117 -5.50 -2.32 -9.16
CA TYR A 117 -5.20 -3.69 -8.73
C TYR A 117 -6.33 -4.20 -7.82
N ASP A 118 -6.74 -5.45 -8.03
CA ASP A 118 -7.76 -6.09 -7.18
C ASP A 118 -7.16 -6.62 -5.86
N LYS A 119 -5.89 -7.02 -5.89
CA LYS A 119 -5.18 -7.56 -4.72
C LYS A 119 -3.88 -6.78 -4.49
N PRO A 120 -3.68 -6.21 -3.29
CA PRO A 120 -2.45 -5.49 -2.99
C PRO A 120 -1.26 -6.44 -2.91
N PRO A 121 -0.05 -5.98 -3.29
CA PRO A 121 1.18 -6.74 -3.09
C PRO A 121 1.47 -6.89 -1.59
N LYS A 122 2.02 -8.05 -1.19
CA LYS A 122 2.42 -8.31 0.20
C LYS A 122 3.95 -8.30 0.30
N PRO A 123 4.53 -7.62 1.32
CA PRO A 123 5.97 -7.63 1.53
C PRO A 123 6.44 -9.03 1.95
N THR A 124 7.49 -9.51 1.28
CA THR A 124 8.14 -10.79 1.61
C THR A 124 9.28 -10.63 2.61
N LEU A 125 9.94 -9.47 2.62
CA LEU A 125 11.06 -9.13 3.50
C LEU A 125 10.69 -7.93 4.37
N PRO A 126 11.07 -7.90 5.67
CA PRO A 126 10.97 -6.70 6.48
C PRO A 126 11.91 -5.60 5.93
N ILE A 127 11.36 -4.40 5.74
CA ILE A 127 12.11 -3.23 5.29
C ILE A 127 12.82 -2.63 6.51
N LYS A 128 14.15 -2.57 6.46
CA LYS A 128 15.00 -1.95 7.49
C LYS A 128 15.98 -1.00 6.80
N PRO A 129 15.65 0.30 6.67
CA PRO A 129 16.55 1.28 6.09
C PRO A 129 17.76 1.49 7.02
N ILE A 130 18.88 1.89 6.43
CA ILE A 130 20.12 2.17 7.17
C ILE A 130 20.13 3.65 7.51
N TYR A 131 20.20 3.98 8.79
CA TYR A 131 20.15 5.37 9.21
C TYR A 131 21.48 6.09 8.86
N PRO A 132 21.45 7.21 8.11
CA PRO A 132 22.66 7.88 7.63
C PRO A 132 23.39 8.61 8.76
N GLU A 133 24.73 8.58 8.74
CA GLU A 133 25.58 9.15 9.81
C GLU A 133 25.31 10.66 10.04
N ILE A 134 25.08 11.43 8.97
CA ILE A 134 24.80 12.87 9.02
C ILE A 134 23.54 13.17 9.85
N ALA A 135 22.50 12.35 9.69
CA ALA A 135 21.27 12.51 10.47
C ALA A 135 21.44 12.05 11.93
N GLN A 136 22.31 11.06 12.20
CA GLN A 136 22.58 10.59 13.56
C GLN A 136 23.32 11.64 14.38
N GLU A 137 24.37 12.24 13.79
CA GLU A 137 25.17 13.28 14.46
C GLU A 137 24.34 14.54 14.72
N ALA A 138 23.47 14.90 13.77
CA ALA A 138 22.58 16.03 13.89
C ALA A 138 21.29 15.75 14.71
N GLY A 139 21.03 14.49 15.10
CA GLY A 139 19.82 14.09 15.82
C GLY A 139 18.52 14.37 15.07
N ILE A 140 18.53 14.28 13.73
CA ILE A 140 17.39 14.66 12.88
C ILE A 140 16.51 13.46 12.62
N GLU A 141 15.33 13.43 13.24
CA GLU A 141 14.32 12.41 13.00
C GLU A 141 13.28 12.86 11.96
N GLY A 142 12.67 11.91 11.26
CA GLY A 142 11.69 12.22 10.22
C GLY A 142 10.95 11.02 9.66
N THR A 143 9.86 11.30 8.95
CA THR A 143 9.12 10.30 8.16
C THR A 143 9.27 10.63 6.68
N VAL A 144 9.72 9.65 5.90
CA VAL A 144 9.84 9.74 4.44
C VAL A 144 8.75 8.89 3.79
N TYR A 145 8.00 9.49 2.87
CA TYR A 145 6.98 8.85 2.07
C TYR A 145 7.56 8.54 0.69
N ILE A 146 7.68 7.25 0.39
CA ILE A 146 8.21 6.75 -0.88
C ILE A 146 7.06 6.09 -1.63
N GLN A 147 6.84 6.51 -2.87
CA GLN A 147 5.92 5.87 -3.80
C GLN A 147 6.73 5.11 -4.84
N PHE A 148 6.33 3.88 -5.13
CA PHE A 148 7.00 3.03 -6.11
C PHE A 148 6.01 2.07 -6.75
N PHE A 149 6.39 1.50 -7.89
CA PHE A 149 5.63 0.46 -8.57
C PHE A 149 6.22 -0.92 -8.32
N ILE A 150 5.37 -1.95 -8.38
CA ILE A 150 5.79 -3.35 -8.29
C ILE A 150 5.35 -4.06 -9.57
N ASN A 151 6.30 -4.70 -10.25
CA ASN A 151 6.02 -5.50 -11.44
C ASN A 151 5.37 -6.84 -11.08
N ASN A 152 4.81 -7.53 -12.08
CA ASN A 152 4.22 -8.88 -11.93
C ASN A 152 5.19 -9.94 -11.35
N LYS A 153 6.50 -9.68 -11.40
CA LYS A 153 7.55 -10.54 -10.81
C LYS A 153 7.86 -10.22 -9.33
N GLY A 154 7.20 -9.22 -8.74
CA GLY A 154 7.47 -8.75 -7.37
C GLY A 154 8.68 -7.83 -7.23
N ILE A 155 9.20 -7.27 -8.33
CA ILE A 155 10.36 -6.38 -8.33
C ILE A 155 9.88 -4.93 -8.29
N VAL A 156 10.48 -4.11 -7.42
CA VAL A 156 10.23 -2.67 -7.31
C VAL A 156 10.78 -1.93 -8.54
N THR A 157 10.02 -1.00 -9.10
CA THR A 157 10.37 -0.22 -10.30
C THR A 157 9.90 1.22 -10.11
N GLU A 158 10.65 2.19 -10.63
CA GLU A 158 10.32 3.63 -10.58
C GLU A 158 9.92 4.09 -9.17
N ALA A 159 10.88 4.17 -8.24
CA ALA A 159 10.67 4.71 -6.90
C ALA A 159 10.98 6.20 -6.86
N TRP A 160 10.11 7.00 -6.22
CA TRP A 160 10.33 8.41 -5.98
C TRP A 160 9.86 8.83 -4.58
N VAL A 161 10.45 9.90 -4.06
CA VAL A 161 10.11 10.48 -2.76
C VAL A 161 8.92 11.42 -2.95
N GLN A 162 7.78 11.07 -2.36
CA GLN A 162 6.58 11.92 -2.39
C GLN A 162 6.67 13.04 -1.35
N LYS A 163 7.21 12.72 -0.17
CA LYS A 163 7.44 13.69 0.91
C LYS A 163 8.63 13.24 1.74
N GLY A 164 9.63 14.09 1.88
CA GLY A 164 10.83 13.80 2.64
C GLY A 164 11.43 15.07 3.24
N ILE A 165 12.52 14.93 3.98
CA ILE A 165 13.22 16.07 4.58
C ILE A 165 14.46 16.37 3.71
N PRO A 166 14.43 17.43 2.89
CA PRO A 166 15.55 17.74 2.00
C PRO A 166 16.82 18.02 2.82
N ASN A 167 17.98 17.70 2.25
CA ASN A 167 19.32 17.95 2.81
C ASN A 167 19.66 17.20 4.12
N THR A 168 18.94 16.12 4.45
CA THR A 168 19.20 15.34 5.68
C THR A 168 19.82 13.97 5.44
N GLY A 169 19.90 13.52 4.18
CA GLY A 169 20.34 12.16 3.83
C GLY A 169 19.28 11.07 4.08
N LEU A 170 18.13 11.42 4.70
CA LEU A 170 17.06 10.48 5.01
C LEU A 170 16.29 10.01 3.77
N ASN A 171 16.37 10.75 2.66
CA ASN A 171 15.65 10.42 1.43
C ASN A 171 16.35 9.29 0.65
N GLU A 172 17.66 9.16 0.83
CA GLU A 172 18.53 8.21 0.13
C GLU A 172 18.73 6.88 0.88
N ALA A 173 18.31 6.83 2.15
CA ALA A 173 18.46 5.73 3.10
C ALA A 173 17.41 4.62 2.94
#